data_AF-Q4FTY0-F1
#
_entry.id   AF-Q4FTY0-F1
#
_cell.length_a   1.000
_cell.length_b   1.000
_cell.length_c   1.000
_cell.angle_alpha   90.00
_cell.angle_beta   90.00
_cell.angle_gamma   90.00
#
_symmetry.space_group_name_H-M   'P 1'
#
loop_
_entity.id
_entity.type
_entity.pdbx_description
1 polymer ?
#
loop_
_entity_poly.entity_id
_entity_poly.type
_entity_poly.pdbx_seq_one_letter_code
_entity_poly.pdbx_strand_id
1 'polypeptide(L)'
;MSDLSWINTYGFLGTRLFDLPSFFMCLLTVFILGYKFDISPKYQVVLALHCFLPFILNDVLFNANYMPDQFRYWGGVNELRSGELGFIEAFQSSDTVLTASALLALIPFPTPVSIISLGFYNTFLYIILFFILYVKKIFTNVSIWFYLLFPSAALYTALSLRETLILFFMILTIVYARESKVFKSIICIAPLYIIKFQNFFILGPIVLLYFIFNVAKKGMGVTKALIIGAVGLAALLLSAPIAIPLVNKFRVAMFVEDGGKAENISLITGTGDFVFQGLTSALYFLSKPLPWEASGALQFVQSVENLAVLAILYLITRQAWRKFPDKLTFWLLFMALAMSVYGLVVANYGTAVRYRYAFVVIYVLFVCADCNVQKLFPKKNRPSHANQPVTHDKGDRT
;
A
#
# COMPACT_ATOMS: atom_id res chain seq x y z
N MET A 1 -10.04 -16.15 -25.80
CA MET A 1 -8.75 -15.64 -26.32
C MET A 1 -9.09 -14.72 -27.48
N SER A 2 -9.42 -13.46 -27.18
CA SER A 2 -9.50 -12.44 -28.21
C SER A 2 -8.16 -12.36 -28.95
N ASP A 3 -8.22 -12.35 -30.29
CA ASP A 3 -7.09 -12.25 -31.21
C ASP A 3 -6.29 -10.96 -30.96
N LEU A 4 -5.47 -10.91 -29.92
CA LEU A 4 -4.48 -9.86 -29.65
C LEU A 4 -3.05 -10.42 -29.71
N SER A 5 -2.89 -11.70 -30.05
CA SER A 5 -1.60 -12.32 -30.33
C SER A 5 -0.87 -11.64 -31.50
N TRP A 6 -1.62 -11.00 -32.40
CA TRP A 6 -1.06 -10.24 -33.52
C TRP A 6 -0.18 -9.08 -33.07
N ILE A 7 -0.39 -8.46 -31.91
CA ILE A 7 0.45 -7.35 -31.45
C ILE A 7 1.90 -7.80 -31.23
N ASN A 8 2.10 -9.04 -30.81
CA ASN A 8 3.44 -9.60 -30.62
C ASN A 8 4.19 -9.75 -31.94
N THR A 9 3.51 -9.75 -33.09
CA THR A 9 4.15 -9.81 -34.42
C THR A 9 4.87 -8.50 -34.78
N TYR A 10 4.54 -7.38 -34.14
CA TYR A 10 5.17 -6.08 -34.37
C TYR A 10 6.44 -5.87 -33.51
N GLY A 11 6.82 -6.88 -32.72
CA GLY A 11 8.04 -6.88 -31.91
C GLY A 11 8.03 -5.88 -30.75
N PHE A 12 9.17 -5.76 -30.09
CA PHE A 12 9.36 -5.01 -28.84
C PHE A 12 8.93 -3.53 -28.93
N LEU A 13 9.24 -2.86 -30.05
CA LEU A 13 8.88 -1.45 -30.28
C LEU A 13 7.41 -1.31 -30.67
N GLY A 14 6.90 -2.21 -31.51
CA GLY A 14 5.52 -2.17 -31.99
C GLY A 14 4.51 -2.23 -30.86
N THR A 15 4.67 -3.18 -29.93
CA THR A 15 3.79 -3.31 -28.76
C THR A 15 3.71 -2.01 -27.95
N ARG A 16 4.85 -1.32 -27.74
CA ARG A 16 4.90 -0.06 -26.98
C ARG A 16 4.25 1.11 -27.70
N LEU A 17 4.30 1.12 -29.04
CA LEU A 17 3.62 2.16 -29.83
C LEU A 17 2.10 2.09 -29.65
N PHE A 18 1.52 0.89 -29.57
CA PHE A 18 0.09 0.72 -29.32
C PHE A 18 -0.34 1.17 -27.92
N ASP A 19 0.59 1.26 -26.99
CA ASP A 19 0.37 1.72 -25.62
C ASP A 19 0.54 3.24 -25.43
N LEU A 20 0.94 3.97 -26.47
CA LEU A 20 1.07 5.44 -26.42
C LEU A 20 -0.23 6.17 -26.05
N PRO A 21 -1.44 5.78 -26.52
CA PRO A 21 -2.67 6.44 -26.10
C PRO A 21 -2.88 6.36 -24.58
N SER A 22 -2.59 5.21 -23.98
CA SER A 22 -2.64 5.00 -22.53
C SER A 22 -1.66 5.90 -21.79
N PHE A 23 -0.42 5.99 -22.28
CA PHE A 23 0.59 6.89 -21.76
C PHE A 23 0.18 8.36 -21.81
N PHE A 24 -0.30 8.83 -22.97
CA PHE A 24 -0.74 10.21 -23.12
C PHE A 24 -1.94 10.54 -22.24
N MET A 25 -2.87 9.59 -22.04
CA MET A 25 -3.98 9.77 -21.09
C MET A 25 -3.49 9.98 -19.65
N CYS A 26 -2.50 9.21 -19.19
CA CYS A 26 -1.89 9.41 -17.88
C CYS A 26 -1.21 10.80 -17.78
N LEU A 27 -0.39 11.18 -18.76
CA LEU A 27 0.27 12.49 -18.77
C LEU A 27 -0.72 13.65 -18.80
N LEU A 28 -1.73 13.57 -19.67
CA LEU A 28 -2.79 14.57 -19.77
C LEU A 28 -3.50 14.73 -18.43
N THR A 29 -3.78 13.61 -17.74
CA THR A 29 -4.38 13.64 -16.40
C THR A 29 -3.50 14.37 -15.39
N VAL A 30 -2.18 14.11 -15.39
CA VAL A 30 -1.23 14.83 -14.53
C VAL A 30 -1.24 16.33 -14.81
N PHE A 31 -1.22 16.75 -16.08
CA PHE A 31 -1.19 18.18 -16.41
C PHE A 31 -2.52 18.89 -16.15
N ILE A 32 -3.66 18.28 -16.53
CA ILE A 32 -4.99 18.87 -16.31
C ILE A 32 -5.26 19.04 -14.81
N LEU A 33 -5.07 17.97 -14.03
CA LEU A 33 -5.31 18.02 -12.59
C LEU A 33 -4.21 18.82 -11.88
N GLY A 34 -2.97 18.75 -12.36
CA GLY A 34 -1.84 19.54 -11.88
C GLY A 34 -2.09 21.04 -11.97
N TYR A 35 -2.59 21.49 -13.12
CA TYR A 35 -3.02 22.87 -13.35
C TYR A 35 -4.26 23.22 -12.52
N LYS A 36 -5.31 22.38 -12.56
CA LYS A 36 -6.58 22.62 -11.85
C LYS A 36 -6.42 22.77 -10.33
N PHE A 37 -5.50 22.04 -9.72
CA PHE A 37 -5.27 22.03 -8.27
C PHE A 37 -4.01 22.77 -7.82
N ASP A 38 -3.38 23.54 -8.72
CA ASP A 38 -2.17 24.34 -8.45
C ASP A 38 -1.06 23.52 -7.76
N ILE A 39 -0.74 22.36 -8.35
CA ILE A 39 0.30 21.47 -7.82
C ILE A 39 1.67 22.02 -8.20
N SER A 40 2.60 22.05 -7.24
CA SER A 40 4.00 22.43 -7.52
C SER A 40 4.59 21.61 -8.68
N PRO A 41 5.27 22.26 -9.66
CA PRO A 41 5.81 21.57 -10.85
C PRO A 41 6.71 20.38 -10.52
N LYS A 42 7.47 20.43 -9.42
CA LYS A 42 8.33 19.33 -9.00
C LYS A 42 7.58 18.02 -8.75
N TYR A 43 6.35 18.08 -8.22
CA TYR A 43 5.53 16.89 -8.00
C TYR A 43 4.92 16.41 -9.32
N GLN A 44 4.53 17.33 -10.19
CA GLN A 44 4.02 17.00 -11.53
C GLN A 44 5.09 16.31 -12.37
N VAL A 45 6.35 16.77 -12.33
CA VAL A 45 7.48 16.12 -13.02
C VAL A 45 7.66 14.70 -12.53
N VAL A 46 7.64 14.46 -11.22
CA VAL A 46 7.78 13.10 -10.70
C VAL A 46 6.59 12.23 -11.09
N LEU A 47 5.35 12.72 -11.02
CA LEU A 47 4.18 11.99 -11.52
C LEU A 47 4.28 11.69 -13.02
N ALA A 48 4.80 12.62 -13.82
CA ALA A 48 5.04 12.40 -15.24
C ALA A 48 6.10 11.30 -15.45
N LEU A 49 7.14 11.23 -14.62
CA LEU A 49 8.10 10.12 -14.62
C LEU A 49 7.45 8.78 -14.27
N HIS A 50 6.48 8.76 -13.34
CA HIS A 50 5.69 7.55 -13.05
C HIS A 50 4.93 7.06 -14.27
N CYS A 51 4.44 7.94 -15.14
CA CYS A 51 3.81 7.54 -16.41
C CYS A 51 4.75 6.75 -17.33
N PHE A 52 6.08 6.87 -17.22
CA PHE A 52 7.00 6.08 -18.04
C PHE A 52 7.25 4.68 -17.49
N LEU A 53 6.92 4.40 -16.23
CA LEU A 53 7.25 3.13 -15.59
C LEU A 53 6.68 1.90 -16.32
N PRO A 54 5.40 1.87 -16.76
CA PRO A 54 4.88 0.69 -17.47
C PRO A 54 5.72 0.27 -18.68
N PHE A 55 6.35 1.21 -19.39
CA PHE A 55 7.23 0.91 -20.53
C PHE A 55 8.60 0.32 -20.15
N ILE A 56 9.10 0.66 -18.96
CA ILE A 56 10.46 0.34 -18.47
C ILE A 56 10.45 -0.94 -17.63
N LEU A 57 9.31 -1.37 -17.10
CA LEU A 57 9.24 -2.55 -16.24
C LEU A 57 9.23 -3.85 -17.06
N ASN A 58 8.12 -4.12 -17.77
CA ASN A 58 7.94 -5.38 -18.49
C ASN A 58 8.86 -5.46 -19.71
N ASP A 59 9.66 -6.53 -19.78
CA ASP A 59 10.62 -6.87 -20.83
C ASP A 59 11.78 -5.88 -21.01
N VAL A 60 11.99 -5.00 -20.02
CA VAL A 60 13.17 -4.12 -19.92
C VAL A 60 13.86 -4.33 -18.59
N LEU A 61 13.17 -4.09 -17.46
CA LEU A 61 13.73 -4.35 -16.14
C LEU A 61 13.70 -5.85 -15.79
N PHE A 62 12.61 -6.54 -16.14
CA PHE A 62 12.45 -7.98 -15.98
C PHE A 62 11.49 -8.56 -17.01
N ASN A 63 11.63 -9.85 -17.31
CA ASN A 63 10.73 -10.56 -18.22
C ASN A 63 9.31 -10.59 -17.64
N ALA A 64 8.30 -10.31 -18.45
CA ALA A 64 6.90 -10.31 -18.01
C ALA A 64 6.46 -11.60 -17.30
N ASN A 65 7.02 -12.75 -17.68
CA ASN A 65 6.75 -14.06 -17.06
C ASN A 65 7.30 -14.19 -15.63
N TYR A 66 8.13 -13.25 -15.17
CA TYR A 66 8.53 -13.17 -13.76
C TYR A 66 7.32 -12.96 -12.84
N MET A 67 6.26 -12.29 -13.33
CA MET A 67 4.98 -12.13 -12.65
C MET A 67 3.83 -12.58 -13.56
N PRO A 68 3.60 -13.89 -13.70
CA PRO A 68 2.68 -14.43 -14.71
C PRO A 68 1.22 -14.03 -14.48
N ASP A 69 0.86 -13.67 -13.25
CA ASP A 69 -0.45 -13.09 -12.89
C ASP A 69 -0.85 -11.93 -13.81
N GLN A 70 0.12 -11.14 -14.30
CA GLN A 70 -0.14 -10.01 -15.19
C GLN A 70 -0.95 -10.41 -16.42
N PHE A 71 -0.65 -11.57 -17.00
CA PHE A 71 -1.35 -12.09 -18.17
C PHE A 71 -2.78 -12.52 -17.84
N ARG A 72 -3.01 -13.06 -16.64
CA ARG A 72 -4.35 -13.47 -16.20
C ARG A 72 -5.27 -12.26 -16.00
N TYR A 73 -4.78 -11.20 -15.36
CA TYR A 73 -5.55 -9.97 -15.20
C TYR A 73 -5.82 -9.29 -16.55
N TRP A 74 -4.81 -9.20 -17.41
CA TRP A 74 -4.96 -8.65 -18.75
C TRP A 74 -5.99 -9.43 -19.59
N GLY A 75 -5.90 -10.76 -19.60
CA GLY A 75 -6.86 -11.63 -20.29
C GLY A 75 -8.29 -11.42 -19.79
N GLY A 76 -8.51 -11.43 -18.48
CA GLY A 76 -9.84 -11.23 -17.89
C GLY A 76 -10.44 -9.85 -18.20
N VAL A 77 -9.62 -8.79 -18.22
CA VAL A 77 -10.10 -7.45 -18.61
C VAL A 77 -10.52 -7.43 -20.09
N ASN A 78 -9.77 -8.09 -20.96
CA ASN A 78 -10.07 -8.13 -22.39
C ASN A 78 -11.34 -8.93 -22.69
N GLU A 79 -11.52 -10.10 -22.07
CA GLU A 79 -12.74 -10.91 -22.23
C GLU A 79 -14.00 -10.15 -21.80
N LEU A 80 -13.91 -9.37 -20.72
CA LEU A 80 -15.02 -8.53 -20.25
C LEU A 80 -15.31 -7.34 -21.16
N ARG A 81 -14.27 -6.73 -21.76
CA ARG A 81 -14.42 -5.57 -22.66
C ARG A 81 -14.81 -5.95 -24.07
N SER A 82 -14.40 -7.13 -24.55
CA SER A 82 -14.86 -7.67 -25.83
C SER A 82 -16.29 -8.19 -25.77
N GLY A 83 -16.84 -8.38 -24.56
CA GLY A 83 -18.17 -8.95 -24.34
C GLY A 83 -18.20 -10.48 -24.45
N GLU A 84 -17.03 -11.14 -24.53
CA GLU A 84 -16.90 -12.60 -24.43
C GLU A 84 -17.38 -13.11 -23.07
N LEU A 85 -17.17 -12.32 -22.02
CA LEU A 85 -17.58 -12.62 -20.65
C LEU A 85 -18.50 -11.52 -20.10
N GLY A 86 -19.56 -11.92 -19.38
CA GLY A 86 -20.45 -10.97 -18.72
C GLY A 86 -19.89 -10.45 -17.40
N PHE A 87 -20.10 -9.16 -17.09
CA PHE A 87 -19.69 -8.58 -15.79
C PHE A 87 -20.34 -9.29 -14.59
N ILE A 88 -21.61 -9.69 -14.70
CA ILE A 88 -22.34 -10.37 -13.61
C ILE A 88 -21.68 -11.73 -13.31
N GLU A 89 -21.34 -12.48 -14.35
CA GLU A 89 -20.66 -13.77 -14.24
C GLU A 89 -19.28 -13.60 -13.58
N ALA A 90 -18.52 -12.59 -13.99
CA ALA A 90 -17.24 -12.29 -13.37
C ALA A 90 -17.34 -11.95 -11.87
N PHE A 91 -18.35 -11.19 -11.45
CA PHE A 91 -18.55 -10.88 -10.02
C PHE A 91 -19.09 -12.05 -9.19
N GLN A 92 -19.80 -13.00 -9.81
CA GLN A 92 -20.28 -14.21 -9.16
C GLN A 92 -19.23 -15.32 -9.12
N SER A 93 -18.18 -15.20 -9.91
CA SER A 93 -17.07 -16.16 -9.91
C SER A 93 -16.36 -16.20 -8.55
N SER A 94 -15.91 -17.40 -8.17
CA SER A 94 -15.02 -17.59 -7.03
C SER A 94 -13.56 -17.22 -7.33
N ASP A 95 -13.24 -16.88 -8.59
CA ASP A 95 -11.89 -16.46 -8.98
C ASP A 95 -11.67 -14.98 -8.68
N THR A 96 -10.89 -14.72 -7.64
CA THR A 96 -10.51 -13.37 -7.22
C THR A 96 -9.72 -12.58 -8.28
N VAL A 97 -9.12 -13.27 -9.26
CA VAL A 97 -8.46 -12.63 -10.41
C VAL A 97 -9.50 -12.03 -11.35
N LEU A 98 -10.56 -12.78 -11.62
CA LEU A 98 -11.61 -12.36 -12.54
C LEU A 98 -12.46 -11.23 -11.96
N THR A 99 -12.79 -11.31 -10.66
CA THR A 99 -13.51 -10.22 -9.98
C THR A 99 -12.70 -8.91 -9.96
N ALA A 100 -11.38 -8.98 -9.75
CA ALA A 100 -10.50 -7.81 -9.82
C ALA A 100 -10.39 -7.29 -11.26
N SER A 101 -10.33 -8.18 -12.26
CA SER A 101 -10.34 -7.83 -13.67
C SER A 101 -11.63 -7.10 -14.05
N ALA A 102 -12.79 -7.48 -13.50
CA ALA A 102 -14.04 -6.76 -13.69
C ALA A 102 -13.99 -5.32 -13.19
N LEU A 103 -13.43 -5.09 -12.00
CA LEU A 103 -13.28 -3.73 -11.49
C LEU A 103 -12.29 -2.89 -12.32
N LEU A 104 -11.21 -3.49 -12.81
CA LEU A 104 -10.26 -2.82 -13.71
C LEU A 104 -10.90 -2.52 -15.09
N ALA A 105 -11.73 -3.43 -15.60
CA ALA A 105 -12.43 -3.27 -16.87
C ALA A 105 -13.40 -2.08 -16.85
N LEU A 106 -13.99 -1.75 -15.69
CA LEU A 106 -14.89 -0.59 -15.51
C LEU A 106 -14.18 0.78 -15.59
N ILE A 107 -12.85 0.83 -15.50
CA ILE A 107 -12.11 2.10 -15.58
C ILE A 107 -12.23 2.66 -16.99
N PRO A 108 -12.72 3.89 -17.21
CA PRO A 108 -12.88 4.47 -18.54
C PRO A 108 -11.51 4.88 -19.12
N PHE A 109 -10.78 3.90 -19.64
CA PHE A 109 -9.40 4.01 -20.12
C PHE A 109 -9.25 3.28 -21.47
N PRO A 110 -8.32 3.70 -22.36
CA PRO A 110 -8.11 3.05 -23.66
C PRO A 110 -8.00 1.52 -23.60
N THR A 111 -8.41 0.84 -24.68
CA THR A 111 -8.44 -0.62 -24.79
C THR A 111 -7.11 -1.25 -24.36
N PRO A 112 -7.11 -2.32 -23.54
CA PRO A 112 -5.89 -2.93 -23.04
C PRO A 112 -5.26 -3.86 -24.08
N VAL A 113 -4.48 -3.27 -24.97
CA VAL A 113 -3.81 -3.96 -26.09
C VAL A 113 -2.78 -4.97 -25.61
N SER A 114 -2.06 -4.65 -24.53
CA SER A 114 -1.00 -5.49 -23.99
C SER A 114 -1.06 -5.52 -22.45
N ILE A 115 -0.23 -6.36 -21.83
CA ILE A 115 -0.03 -6.30 -20.38
C ILE A 115 0.43 -4.88 -19.96
N ILE A 116 1.26 -4.18 -20.74
CA ILE A 116 1.74 -2.84 -20.42
C ILE A 116 0.55 -1.86 -20.29
N SER A 117 -0.49 -2.03 -21.12
CA SER A 117 -1.70 -1.22 -21.05
C SER A 117 -2.33 -1.25 -19.67
N LEU A 118 -2.41 -2.43 -19.03
CA LEU A 118 -3.01 -2.54 -17.70
C LEU A 118 -2.10 -1.94 -16.60
N GLY A 119 -0.79 -1.89 -16.82
CA GLY A 119 0.14 -1.09 -16.02
C GLY A 119 -0.20 0.40 -16.05
N PHE A 120 -0.66 0.92 -17.20
CA PHE A 120 -1.18 2.29 -17.29
C PHE A 120 -2.49 2.50 -16.54
N TYR A 121 -3.37 1.51 -16.45
CA TYR A 121 -4.62 1.63 -15.69
C TYR A 121 -4.31 1.82 -14.21
N ASN A 122 -3.36 1.04 -13.71
CA ASN A 122 -2.89 1.16 -12.34
C ASN A 122 -2.15 2.47 -12.09
N THR A 123 -1.32 2.91 -13.04
CA THR A 123 -0.64 4.21 -12.96
C THR A 123 -1.66 5.35 -12.93
N PHE A 124 -2.73 5.26 -13.73
CA PHE A 124 -3.84 6.19 -13.71
C PHE A 124 -4.54 6.21 -12.34
N LEU A 125 -4.88 5.06 -11.76
CA LEU A 125 -5.45 4.98 -10.41
C LEU A 125 -4.54 5.61 -9.34
N TYR A 126 -3.23 5.36 -9.43
CA TYR A 126 -2.23 5.95 -8.54
C TYR A 126 -2.15 7.47 -8.65
N ILE A 127 -2.24 8.01 -9.87
CA ILE A 127 -2.31 9.46 -10.13
C ILE A 127 -3.60 10.05 -9.56
N ILE A 128 -4.76 9.44 -9.84
CA ILE A 128 -6.04 9.88 -9.28
C ILE A 128 -6.01 9.87 -7.75
N LEU A 129 -5.44 8.83 -7.14
CA LEU A 129 -5.28 8.73 -5.71
C LEU A 129 -4.39 9.85 -5.14
N PHE A 130 -3.29 10.19 -5.81
CA PHE A 130 -2.46 11.33 -5.45
C PHE A 130 -3.29 12.62 -5.39
N PHE A 131 -4.06 12.92 -6.43
CA PHE A 131 -4.86 14.14 -6.47
C PHE A 131 -5.96 14.14 -5.40
N ILE A 132 -6.60 12.99 -5.14
CA ILE A 132 -7.55 12.86 -4.03
C ILE A 132 -6.86 13.21 -2.71
N LEU A 133 -5.71 12.60 -2.41
CA LEU A 133 -4.96 12.84 -1.18
C LEU A 133 -4.49 14.30 -1.03
N TYR A 134 -4.12 14.94 -2.15
CA TYR A 134 -3.72 16.34 -2.18
C TYR A 134 -4.89 17.27 -1.86
N VAL A 135 -6.02 17.12 -2.56
CA VAL A 135 -7.23 17.94 -2.33
C VAL A 135 -7.76 17.74 -0.90
N LYS A 136 -7.64 16.53 -0.37
CA LYS A 136 -8.02 16.17 1.00
C LYS A 136 -7.03 16.65 2.06
N LYS A 137 -5.93 17.31 1.67
CA LYS A 137 -4.87 17.81 2.57
C LYS A 137 -4.30 16.72 3.49
N ILE A 138 -4.20 15.48 2.98
CA ILE A 138 -3.58 14.36 3.71
C ILE A 138 -2.06 14.43 3.61
N PHE A 139 -1.54 14.97 2.50
CA PHE A 139 -0.11 15.10 2.30
C PHE A 139 0.53 16.11 3.25
N THR A 140 1.67 15.70 3.80
CA THR A 140 2.67 16.55 4.45
C THR A 140 3.90 16.59 3.55
N ASN A 141 4.87 17.45 3.87
CA ASN A 141 6.13 17.47 3.11
C ASN A 141 6.87 16.13 3.13
N VAL A 142 6.76 15.33 4.20
CA VAL A 142 7.41 14.01 4.26
C VAL A 142 6.59 12.99 3.48
N SER A 143 5.29 12.92 3.73
CA SER A 143 4.44 11.88 3.15
C SER A 143 4.23 12.01 1.65
N ILE A 144 4.28 13.23 1.09
CA ILE A 144 4.19 13.42 -0.37
C ILE A 144 5.41 12.85 -1.09
N TRP A 145 6.62 13.10 -0.57
CA TRP A 145 7.85 12.57 -1.16
C TRP A 145 7.97 11.07 -0.94
N PHE A 146 7.55 10.56 0.23
CA PHE A 146 7.50 9.12 0.44
C PHE A 146 6.55 8.45 -0.57
N TYR A 147 5.34 8.97 -0.73
CA TYR A 147 4.37 8.43 -1.71
C TYR A 147 4.97 8.40 -3.12
N LEU A 148 5.57 9.52 -3.56
CA LEU A 148 6.12 9.67 -4.90
C LEU A 148 7.42 8.88 -5.16
N LEU A 149 8.25 8.62 -4.14
CA LEU A 149 9.59 8.05 -4.31
C LEU A 149 9.75 6.65 -3.73
N PHE A 150 8.73 6.10 -3.06
CA PHE A 150 8.80 4.75 -2.49
C PHE A 150 8.86 3.71 -3.64
N PRO A 151 10.01 3.02 -3.85
CA PRO A 151 10.22 2.22 -5.06
C PRO A 151 9.23 1.07 -5.22
N SER A 152 8.88 0.36 -4.14
CA SER A 152 7.87 -0.71 -4.18
C SER A 152 6.50 -0.18 -4.60
N ALA A 153 6.09 0.99 -4.10
CA ALA A 153 4.84 1.59 -4.54
C ALA A 153 4.91 1.91 -6.04
N ALA A 154 5.96 2.60 -6.50
CA ALA A 154 6.16 2.93 -7.90
C ALA A 154 6.11 1.69 -8.81
N LEU A 155 6.81 0.62 -8.42
CA LEU A 155 6.87 -0.66 -9.13
C LEU A 155 5.48 -1.28 -9.25
N TYR A 156 4.82 -1.59 -8.12
CA TYR A 156 3.55 -2.31 -8.15
C TYR A 156 2.39 -1.47 -8.70
N THR A 157 2.48 -0.14 -8.64
CA THR A 157 1.48 0.75 -9.28
C THR A 157 1.62 0.88 -10.78
N ALA A 158 2.71 0.39 -11.37
CA ALA A 158 2.95 0.40 -12.80
C ALA A 158 2.90 -0.99 -13.46
N LEU A 159 2.62 -2.05 -12.67
CA LEU A 159 2.45 -3.42 -13.15
C LEU A 159 0.98 -3.82 -13.23
N SER A 160 0.69 -4.87 -13.98
CA SER A 160 -0.66 -5.31 -14.36
C SER A 160 -1.29 -6.22 -13.32
N LEU A 161 -1.29 -5.76 -12.06
CA LEU A 161 -1.72 -6.55 -10.91
C LEU A 161 -2.84 -5.84 -10.14
N ARG A 162 -3.61 -6.58 -9.34
CA ARG A 162 -4.73 -6.02 -8.56
C ARG A 162 -4.33 -5.14 -7.37
N GLU A 163 -3.05 -5.12 -6.98
CA GLU A 163 -2.60 -4.48 -5.74
C GLU A 163 -2.86 -2.97 -5.70
N THR A 164 -2.79 -2.29 -6.85
CA THR A 164 -3.10 -0.86 -6.94
C THR A 164 -4.56 -0.58 -6.66
N LEU A 165 -5.46 -1.43 -7.15
CA LEU A 165 -6.89 -1.35 -6.86
C LEU A 165 -7.16 -1.56 -5.38
N ILE A 166 -6.49 -2.53 -4.76
CA ILE A 166 -6.57 -2.78 -3.32
C ILE A 166 -6.07 -1.57 -2.54
N LEU A 167 -4.89 -1.02 -2.88
CA LEU A 167 -4.33 0.18 -2.27
C LEU A 167 -5.30 1.36 -2.36
N PHE A 168 -5.88 1.57 -3.55
CA PHE A 168 -6.85 2.63 -3.81
C PHE A 168 -8.03 2.56 -2.85
N PHE A 169 -8.69 1.41 -2.76
CA PHE A 169 -9.84 1.23 -1.86
C PHE A 169 -9.44 1.32 -0.39
N MET A 170 -8.33 0.71 0.03
CA MET A 170 -7.85 0.79 1.41
C MET A 170 -7.60 2.24 1.85
N ILE A 171 -6.93 3.04 1.02
CA ILE A 171 -6.67 4.45 1.33
C ILE A 171 -7.98 5.24 1.37
N LEU A 172 -8.88 5.07 0.40
CA LEU A 172 -10.16 5.79 0.41
C LEU A 172 -11.02 5.46 1.62
N THR A 173 -11.07 4.19 2.03
CA THR A 173 -11.75 3.75 3.24
C THR A 173 -11.24 4.53 4.46
N ILE A 174 -9.93 4.66 4.62
CA ILE A 174 -9.33 5.40 5.74
C ILE A 174 -9.54 6.90 5.60
N VAL A 175 -9.41 7.49 4.41
CA VAL A 175 -9.71 8.92 4.17
C VAL A 175 -11.12 9.24 4.65
N TYR A 176 -12.11 8.44 4.28
CA TYR A 176 -13.49 8.67 4.71
C TYR A 176 -13.73 8.34 6.18
N ALA A 177 -13.02 7.36 6.75
CA ALA A 177 -13.05 7.10 8.19
C ALA A 177 -12.54 8.31 8.98
N ARG A 178 -11.46 8.94 8.50
CA ARG A 178 -10.86 10.14 9.07
C ARG A 178 -11.79 11.35 9.03
N GLU A 179 -12.56 11.49 7.95
CA GLU A 179 -13.62 12.49 7.80
C GLU A 179 -14.90 12.16 8.61
N SER A 180 -14.91 11.07 9.39
CA SER A 180 -16.10 10.58 10.11
C SER A 180 -17.29 10.23 9.20
N LYS A 181 -17.05 9.89 7.92
CA LYS A 181 -18.07 9.54 6.93
C LYS A 181 -18.23 8.02 6.84
N VAL A 182 -18.92 7.44 7.82
CA VAL A 182 -19.09 5.97 7.98
C VAL A 182 -19.62 5.33 6.70
N PHE A 183 -20.72 5.82 6.14
CA PHE A 183 -21.33 5.25 4.93
C PHE A 183 -20.37 5.21 3.73
N LYS A 184 -19.63 6.30 3.48
CA LYS A 184 -18.65 6.36 2.38
C LYS A 184 -17.46 5.41 2.62
N SER A 185 -17.03 5.27 3.88
CA SER A 185 -15.98 4.33 4.27
C SER A 185 -16.42 2.87 4.03
N ILE A 186 -17.68 2.54 4.37
CA ILE A 186 -18.28 1.21 4.13
C ILE A 186 -18.36 0.91 2.62
N ILE A 187 -18.81 1.87 1.81
CA ILE A 187 -18.82 1.69 0.34
C ILE A 187 -17.41 1.43 -0.19
N CYS A 188 -16.39 2.14 0.31
CA CYS A 188 -15.02 1.96 -0.16
C CYS A 188 -14.39 0.64 0.32
N ILE A 189 -14.79 0.11 1.48
CA ILE A 189 -14.23 -1.16 1.98
C ILE A 189 -14.91 -2.37 1.34
N ALA A 190 -16.16 -2.25 0.87
CA ALA A 190 -16.91 -3.38 0.31
C ALA A 190 -16.21 -4.08 -0.89
N PRO A 191 -15.61 -3.37 -1.87
CA PRO A 191 -14.85 -4.01 -2.94
C PRO A 191 -13.69 -4.87 -2.44
N LEU A 192 -13.07 -4.53 -1.30
CA LEU A 192 -11.98 -5.32 -0.72
C LEU A 192 -12.42 -6.73 -0.34
N TYR A 193 -13.67 -6.91 0.09
CA TYR A 193 -14.18 -8.24 0.44
C TYR A 193 -14.13 -9.19 -0.75
N ILE A 194 -14.46 -8.68 -1.95
CA ILE A 194 -14.58 -9.47 -3.17
C ILE A 194 -13.20 -9.69 -3.82
N ILE A 195 -12.36 -8.64 -3.89
CA ILE A 195 -11.06 -8.77 -4.57
C ILE A 195 -9.97 -9.38 -3.69
N LYS A 196 -10.02 -9.15 -2.37
CA LYS A 196 -9.01 -9.63 -1.43
C LYS A 196 -9.54 -9.64 0.01
N PHE A 197 -10.32 -10.67 0.33
CA PHE A 197 -11.00 -10.81 1.62
C PHE A 197 -10.06 -10.62 2.82
N GLN A 198 -8.79 -11.02 2.74
CA GLN A 198 -7.81 -10.83 3.82
C GLN A 198 -7.62 -9.34 4.16
N ASN A 199 -7.52 -8.46 3.15
CA ASN A 199 -7.38 -7.02 3.37
C ASN A 199 -8.64 -6.41 3.98
N PHE A 200 -9.82 -6.94 3.62
CA PHE A 200 -11.07 -6.55 4.25
C PHE A 200 -11.07 -6.90 5.75
N PHE A 201 -10.68 -8.12 6.13
CA PHE A 201 -10.65 -8.53 7.54
C PHE A 201 -9.52 -7.89 8.35
N ILE A 202 -8.45 -7.43 7.72
CA ILE A 202 -7.42 -6.62 8.40
C ILE A 202 -7.93 -5.18 8.61
N LEU A 203 -8.44 -4.54 7.55
CA LEU A 203 -8.81 -3.13 7.58
C LEU A 203 -10.15 -2.87 8.29
N GLY A 204 -11.12 -3.77 8.17
CA GLY A 204 -12.47 -3.64 8.71
C GLY A 204 -12.49 -3.42 10.22
N PRO A 205 -11.89 -4.31 11.03
CA PRO A 205 -11.78 -4.13 12.48
C PRO A 205 -11.04 -2.84 12.85
N ILE A 206 -10.00 -2.46 12.11
CA ILE A 206 -9.25 -1.23 12.35
C ILE A 206 -10.12 0.01 12.12
N VAL A 207 -10.90 0.05 11.04
CA VAL A 207 -11.83 1.14 10.74
C VAL A 207 -12.97 1.17 11.76
N LEU A 208 -13.47 0.02 12.20
CA LEU A 208 -14.46 -0.08 13.27
C LEU A 208 -13.92 0.52 14.59
N LEU A 209 -12.71 0.12 15.00
CA LEU A 209 -12.03 0.69 16.17
C LEU A 209 -11.80 2.20 16.00
N TYR A 210 -11.44 2.64 14.79
CA TYR A 210 -11.25 4.06 14.48
C TYR A 210 -12.51 4.88 14.79
N PHE A 211 -13.69 4.36 14.42
CA PHE A 211 -14.97 5.00 14.72
C PHE A 211 -15.37 4.89 16.19
N ILE A 212 -15.32 3.70 16.79
CA ILE A 212 -15.71 3.45 18.20
C ILE A 212 -14.92 4.36 19.14
N PHE A 213 -13.61 4.47 18.94
CA PHE A 213 -12.74 5.28 19.79
C PHE A 213 -12.63 6.74 19.34
N ASN A 214 -13.27 7.11 18.23
CA ASN A 214 -13.21 8.45 17.63
C ASN A 214 -11.77 8.96 17.53
N VAL A 215 -10.91 8.11 16.96
CA VAL A 215 -9.45 8.30 16.91
C VAL A 215 -9.08 9.61 16.22
N ALA A 216 -9.87 10.04 15.22
CA ALA A 216 -9.70 11.31 14.53
C ALA A 216 -9.61 12.52 15.48
N LYS A 217 -10.46 12.54 16.51
CA LYS A 217 -10.57 13.66 17.45
C LYS A 217 -9.78 13.43 18.73
N LYS A 218 -9.90 12.24 19.33
CA LYS A 218 -9.39 11.95 20.68
C LYS A 218 -8.07 11.15 20.69
N GLY A 219 -7.69 10.54 19.58
CA GLY A 219 -6.61 9.55 19.57
C GLY A 219 -6.98 8.28 20.35
N MET A 220 -5.99 7.39 20.53
CA MET A 220 -6.10 6.16 21.31
C MET A 220 -4.94 6.07 22.29
N GLY A 221 -5.20 6.38 23.57
CA GLY A 221 -4.17 6.25 24.61
C GLY A 221 -3.61 4.83 24.71
N VAL A 222 -2.35 4.72 25.14
CA VAL A 222 -1.59 3.45 25.24
C VAL A 222 -2.35 2.38 26.01
N THR A 223 -3.00 2.73 27.14
CA THR A 223 -3.78 1.78 27.94
C THR A 223 -4.92 1.14 27.14
N LYS A 224 -5.65 1.91 26.32
CA LYS A 224 -6.74 1.36 25.50
C LYS A 224 -6.20 0.42 24.42
N ALA A 225 -5.10 0.80 23.78
CA ALA A 225 -4.45 -0.05 22.78
C ALA A 225 -3.92 -1.35 23.40
N LEU A 226 -3.35 -1.29 24.62
CA LEU A 226 -2.92 -2.47 25.36
C LEU A 226 -4.10 -3.38 25.72
N ILE A 227 -5.23 -2.82 26.15
CA ILE A 227 -6.46 -3.60 26.42
C ILE A 227 -6.94 -4.27 25.14
N ILE A 228 -7.01 -3.55 24.01
CA ILE A 228 -7.41 -4.11 22.71
C ILE A 228 -6.44 -5.21 22.28
N GLY A 229 -5.14 -4.99 22.45
CA GLY A 229 -4.11 -5.99 22.16
C GLY A 229 -4.24 -7.23 23.04
N ALA A 230 -4.49 -7.07 24.34
CA ALA A 230 -4.71 -8.17 25.27
C ALA A 230 -5.98 -8.95 24.96
N VAL A 231 -7.08 -8.27 24.65
CA VAL A 231 -8.34 -8.90 24.21
C VAL A 231 -8.14 -9.64 22.88
N GLY A 232 -7.42 -9.03 21.93
CA GLY A 232 -7.09 -9.66 20.66
C GLY A 232 -6.22 -10.91 20.83
N LEU A 233 -5.22 -10.86 21.71
CA LEU A 233 -4.37 -12.01 22.04
C LEU A 233 -5.17 -13.11 22.74
N ALA A 234 -6.04 -12.76 23.69
CA ALA A 234 -6.91 -13.72 24.36
C ALA A 234 -7.88 -14.38 23.37
N ALA A 235 -8.50 -13.61 22.47
CA ALA A 235 -9.35 -14.14 21.40
C ALA A 235 -8.58 -15.06 20.46
N LEU A 236 -7.33 -14.72 20.11
CA LEU A 236 -6.45 -15.54 19.29
C LEU A 236 -6.07 -16.86 20.00
N LEU A 237 -5.78 -16.82 21.30
CA LEU A 237 -5.51 -18.01 22.12
C LEU A 237 -6.74 -18.93 22.21
N LEU A 238 -7.93 -18.36 22.44
CA LEU A 238 -9.18 -19.12 22.53
C LEU A 238 -9.58 -19.73 21.18
N SER A 239 -9.32 -19.02 20.07
CA SER A 239 -9.62 -19.51 18.72
C SER A 239 -8.52 -20.39 18.12
N ALA A 240 -7.34 -20.50 18.75
CA ALA A 240 -6.19 -21.22 18.21
C ALA A 240 -6.50 -22.67 17.77
N PRO A 241 -7.29 -23.49 18.50
CA PRO A 241 -7.62 -24.86 18.05
C PRO A 241 -8.34 -24.91 16.71
N ILE A 242 -9.13 -23.87 16.39
CA ILE A 242 -9.87 -23.74 15.14
C ILE A 242 -9.03 -23.01 14.08
N ALA A 243 -8.28 -21.99 14.51
CA ALA A 243 -7.49 -21.14 13.63
C ALA A 243 -6.24 -21.84 13.07
N ILE A 244 -5.54 -22.64 13.88
CA ILE A 244 -4.27 -23.29 13.48
C ILE A 244 -4.44 -24.17 12.23
N PRO A 245 -5.42 -25.10 12.16
CA PRO A 245 -5.63 -25.91 10.96
C PRO A 245 -5.91 -25.05 9.71
N LEU A 246 -6.71 -23.99 9.87
CA LEU A 246 -7.07 -23.09 8.77
C LEU A 246 -5.87 -22.26 8.29
N VAL A 247 -5.07 -21.73 9.23
CA VAL A 247 -3.86 -20.98 8.93
C VAL A 247 -2.82 -21.87 8.24
N ASN A 248 -2.61 -23.10 8.72
CA ASN A 248 -1.73 -24.07 8.07
C ASN A 248 -2.19 -24.40 6.66
N LYS A 249 -3.49 -24.56 6.42
CA LYS A 249 -4.06 -24.74 5.07
C LYS A 249 -3.68 -23.57 4.15
N PHE A 250 -3.84 -22.32 4.62
CA PHE A 250 -3.47 -21.14 3.84
C PHE A 250 -1.95 -21.01 3.63
N ARG A 251 -1.13 -21.34 4.63
CA ARG A 251 0.33 -21.37 4.52
C ARG A 251 0.80 -22.34 3.44
N VAL A 252 0.28 -23.57 3.46
CA VAL A 252 0.62 -24.59 2.46
C VAL A 252 0.16 -24.17 1.08
N ALA A 253 -1.09 -23.69 0.95
CA ALA A 253 -1.62 -23.25 -0.34
C ALA A 253 -0.78 -22.13 -0.96
N MET A 254 -0.44 -21.11 -0.16
CA MET A 254 0.38 -19.99 -0.60
C MET A 254 1.81 -20.41 -0.93
N PHE A 255 2.40 -21.31 -0.16
CA PHE A 255 3.75 -21.82 -0.44
C PHE A 255 3.82 -22.59 -1.76
N VAL A 256 2.78 -23.38 -2.06
CA VAL A 256 2.67 -24.10 -3.34
C VAL A 256 2.44 -23.14 -4.50
N GLU A 257 1.57 -22.13 -4.32
CA GLU A 257 1.32 -21.09 -5.33
C GLU A 257 2.59 -20.30 -5.66
N ASP A 258 3.43 -20.03 -4.65
CA ASP A 258 4.72 -19.36 -4.80
C ASP A 258 5.84 -20.28 -5.38
N GLY A 259 5.52 -21.52 -5.76
CA GLY A 259 6.44 -22.47 -6.41
C GLY A 259 7.17 -23.45 -5.48
N GLY A 260 6.80 -23.50 -4.20
CA GLY A 260 7.36 -24.43 -3.22
C GLY A 260 6.65 -25.80 -3.19
N LYS A 261 7.27 -26.80 -2.55
CA LYS A 261 6.64 -28.11 -2.28
C LYS A 261 5.96 -28.11 -0.92
N ALA A 262 4.73 -28.63 -0.84
CA ALA A 262 3.94 -28.67 0.40
C ALA A 262 4.67 -29.34 1.59
N GLU A 263 5.61 -30.25 1.33
CA GLU A 263 6.39 -30.95 2.35
C GLU A 263 7.47 -30.08 3.02
N ASN A 264 7.90 -29.00 2.36
CA ASN A 264 9.01 -28.16 2.82
C ASN A 264 8.58 -27.02 3.75
N ILE A 265 7.27 -26.85 4.01
CA ILE A 265 6.78 -25.79 4.91
C ILE A 265 6.60 -26.33 6.33
N SER A 266 7.23 -25.65 7.29
CA SER A 266 7.02 -25.93 8.72
C SER A 266 5.60 -25.52 9.14
N LEU A 267 4.82 -26.49 9.59
CA LEU A 267 3.46 -26.27 10.09
C LEU A 267 3.46 -25.79 11.54
N ILE A 268 2.47 -24.99 11.90
CA ILE A 268 2.23 -24.57 13.27
C ILE A 268 1.53 -25.71 14.00
N THR A 269 2.15 -26.28 15.04
CA THR A 269 1.62 -27.48 15.70
C THR A 269 0.95 -27.20 17.04
N GLY A 270 1.22 -26.06 17.67
CA GLY A 270 0.69 -25.71 19.00
C GLY A 270 0.31 -24.26 19.18
N THR A 271 -0.53 -23.98 20.17
CA THR A 271 -0.99 -22.62 20.52
C THR A 271 0.14 -21.69 20.90
N GLY A 272 1.15 -22.18 21.63
CA GLY A 272 2.34 -21.39 21.99
C GLY A 272 3.16 -20.99 20.76
N ASP A 273 3.37 -21.94 19.85
CA ASP A 273 4.05 -21.70 18.57
C ASP A 273 3.27 -20.72 17.68
N PHE A 274 1.94 -20.84 17.65
CA PHE A 274 1.06 -19.92 16.92
C PHE A 274 1.20 -18.47 17.40
N VAL A 275 1.21 -18.25 18.72
CA VAL A 275 1.39 -16.90 19.30
C VAL A 275 2.81 -16.40 19.06
N PHE A 276 3.83 -17.23 19.30
CA PHE A 276 5.22 -16.85 19.12
C PHE A 276 5.50 -16.47 17.67
N GLN A 277 5.07 -17.30 16.71
CA GLN A 277 5.16 -16.99 15.29
C GLN A 277 4.33 -15.75 14.95
N GLY A 278 3.14 -15.56 15.49
CA GLY A 278 2.31 -14.39 15.21
C GLY A 278 2.96 -13.06 15.62
N LEU A 279 3.66 -13.04 16.75
CA LEU A 279 4.35 -11.85 17.26
C LEU A 279 5.69 -11.61 16.54
N THR A 280 6.50 -12.67 16.36
CA THR A 280 7.83 -12.54 15.73
C THR A 280 7.74 -12.32 14.22
N SER A 281 6.75 -12.95 13.56
CA SER A 281 6.55 -12.81 12.12
C SER A 281 6.17 -11.39 11.70
N ALA A 282 5.56 -10.58 12.57
CA ALA A 282 5.23 -9.19 12.23
C ALA A 282 6.48 -8.35 11.94
N LEU A 283 7.48 -8.41 12.84
CA LEU A 283 8.73 -7.66 12.69
C LEU A 283 9.57 -8.21 11.53
N TYR A 284 9.62 -9.54 11.40
CA TYR A 284 10.33 -10.17 10.30
C TYR A 284 9.67 -9.87 8.94
N PHE A 285 8.34 -9.94 8.85
CA PHE A 285 7.60 -9.60 7.64
C PHE A 285 7.79 -8.13 7.23
N LEU A 286 7.90 -7.22 8.20
CA LEU A 286 8.21 -5.82 7.94
C LEU A 286 9.62 -5.60 7.37
N SER A 287 10.57 -6.50 7.66
CA SER A 287 11.99 -6.34 7.33
C SER A 287 12.50 -7.21 6.18
N LYS A 288 11.84 -8.34 5.89
CA LYS A 288 12.29 -9.29 4.85
C LYS A 288 12.05 -8.79 3.40
N PRO A 289 12.87 -9.19 2.42
CA PRO A 289 14.14 -9.91 2.60
C PRO A 289 15.22 -9.00 3.21
N LEU A 290 16.08 -9.60 4.03
CA LEU A 290 17.30 -8.97 4.52
C LEU A 290 18.45 -9.16 3.49
N PRO A 291 19.50 -8.32 3.49
CA PRO A 291 20.55 -8.39 2.46
C PRO A 291 21.25 -9.74 2.34
N TRP A 292 21.35 -10.49 3.43
CA TRP A 292 21.94 -11.83 3.47
C TRP A 292 20.98 -12.95 3.06
N GLU A 293 19.68 -12.66 2.92
CA GLU A 293 18.66 -13.61 2.45
C GLU A 293 18.41 -13.49 0.94
N ALA A 294 19.00 -12.48 0.31
CA ALA A 294 18.82 -12.21 -1.11
C ALA A 294 19.52 -13.28 -1.97
N SER A 295 18.72 -14.00 -2.76
CA SER A 295 19.21 -15.01 -3.71
C SER A 295 19.49 -14.46 -5.12
N GLY A 296 19.14 -13.20 -5.40
CA GLY A 296 19.33 -12.58 -6.71
C GLY A 296 19.32 -11.05 -6.67
N ALA A 297 19.66 -10.42 -7.79
CA ALA A 297 19.86 -8.96 -7.88
C ALA A 297 18.60 -8.16 -7.50
N LEU A 298 17.43 -8.56 -7.98
CA LEU A 298 16.16 -7.89 -7.63
C LEU A 298 15.85 -8.00 -6.13
N GLN A 299 16.09 -9.16 -5.53
CA GLN A 299 15.90 -9.36 -4.09
C GLN A 299 16.90 -8.54 -3.27
N PHE A 300 18.13 -8.38 -3.77
CA PHE A 300 19.13 -7.55 -3.13
C PHE A 300 18.72 -6.06 -3.14
N VAL A 301 18.27 -5.55 -4.30
CA VAL A 301 17.73 -4.18 -4.40
C VAL A 301 16.54 -3.99 -3.45
N GLN A 302 15.62 -4.96 -3.40
CA GLN A 302 14.50 -4.95 -2.45
C GLN A 302 14.98 -4.93 -0.99
N SER A 303 16.03 -5.67 -0.64
CA SER A 303 16.55 -5.68 0.73
C SER A 303 17.13 -4.32 1.15
N VAL A 304 17.82 -3.62 0.24
CA VAL A 304 18.35 -2.28 0.48
C VAL A 304 17.20 -1.27 0.63
N GLU A 305 16.19 -1.37 -0.22
CA GLU A 305 14.97 -0.58 -0.10
C GLU A 305 14.30 -0.80 1.28
N ASN A 306 14.21 -2.04 1.74
CA ASN A 306 13.60 -2.37 3.02
C ASN A 306 14.32 -1.71 4.19
N LEU A 307 15.65 -1.74 4.20
CA LEU A 307 16.43 -1.05 5.24
C LEU A 307 16.19 0.46 5.22
N ALA A 308 16.11 1.08 4.04
CA ALA A 308 15.78 2.49 3.91
C ALA A 308 14.37 2.80 4.42
N VAL A 309 13.38 1.97 4.07
CA VAL A 309 12.00 2.10 4.52
C VAL A 309 11.89 1.95 6.04
N LEU A 310 12.55 0.95 6.63
CA LEU A 310 12.59 0.78 8.08
C LEU A 310 13.20 1.99 8.79
N ALA A 311 14.27 2.56 8.24
CA ALA A 311 14.87 3.79 8.78
C ALA A 311 13.88 4.97 8.70
N ILE A 312 13.19 5.15 7.58
CA ILE A 312 12.17 6.20 7.43
C ILE A 312 11.01 5.99 8.40
N LEU A 313 10.49 4.77 8.52
CA LEU A 313 9.43 4.42 9.45
C LEU A 313 9.85 4.74 10.89
N TYR A 314 11.04 4.31 11.31
CA TYR A 314 11.59 4.63 12.63
C TYR A 314 11.65 6.15 12.89
N LEU A 315 12.14 6.94 11.93
CA LEU A 315 12.23 8.39 12.08
C LEU A 315 10.85 9.06 12.20
N ILE A 316 9.88 8.64 11.37
CA ILE A 316 8.49 9.13 11.43
C ILE A 316 7.86 8.76 12.77
N THR A 317 7.96 7.50 13.18
CA THR A 317 7.42 6.99 14.45
C THR A 317 8.03 7.75 15.63
N ARG A 318 9.36 7.95 15.65
CA ARG A 318 10.05 8.70 16.71
C ARG A 318 9.54 10.14 16.81
N GLN A 319 9.33 10.81 15.68
CA GLN A 319 8.82 12.18 15.68
C GLN A 319 7.36 12.24 16.11
N ALA A 320 6.52 11.33 15.61
CA ALA A 320 5.12 11.24 15.97
C ALA A 320 4.93 10.93 17.47
N TRP A 321 5.77 10.06 18.04
CA TRP A 321 5.73 9.71 19.47
C TRP A 321 5.96 10.92 20.38
N ARG A 322 6.86 11.82 19.98
CA ARG A 322 7.14 13.06 20.72
C ARG A 322 6.03 14.10 20.66
N LYS A 323 5.18 14.07 19.63
CA LYS A 323 4.15 15.09 19.40
C LYS A 323 2.75 14.62 19.80
N PHE A 324 2.35 13.44 19.34
CA PHE A 324 0.99 12.91 19.47
C PHE A 324 1.01 11.39 19.70
N PRO A 325 1.50 10.92 20.86
CA PRO A 325 1.64 9.49 21.16
C PRO A 325 0.30 8.73 21.08
N ASP A 326 -0.80 9.36 21.49
CA ASP A 326 -2.13 8.73 21.46
C ASP A 326 -2.62 8.43 20.03
N LYS A 327 -2.36 9.33 19.07
CA LYS A 327 -2.73 9.06 17.67
C LYS A 327 -1.79 8.03 17.06
N LEU A 328 -0.50 8.12 17.37
CA LEU A 328 0.49 7.16 16.88
C LEU A 328 0.22 5.74 17.36
N THR A 329 -0.20 5.56 18.61
CA THR A 329 -0.47 4.25 19.20
C THR A 329 -1.50 3.46 18.38
N PHE A 330 -2.56 4.12 17.90
CA PHE A 330 -3.53 3.49 17.00
C PHE A 330 -2.87 2.97 15.71
N TRP A 331 -2.02 3.78 15.09
CA TRP A 331 -1.34 3.41 13.84
C TRP A 331 -0.29 2.31 14.04
N LEU A 332 0.36 2.26 15.21
CA LEU A 332 1.24 1.16 15.59
C LEU A 332 0.46 -0.15 15.78
N LEU A 333 -0.72 -0.09 16.41
CA LEU A 333 -1.61 -1.25 16.52
C LEU A 333 -2.05 -1.74 15.13
N PHE A 334 -2.43 -0.82 14.23
CA PHE A 334 -2.72 -1.14 12.83
C PHE A 334 -1.57 -1.87 12.14
N MET A 335 -0.35 -1.34 12.23
CA MET A 335 0.81 -1.98 11.61
C MET A 335 1.11 -3.34 12.22
N ALA A 336 1.08 -3.47 13.56
CA ALA A 336 1.32 -4.73 14.23
C ALA A 336 0.34 -5.81 13.76
N LEU A 337 -0.97 -5.50 13.75
CA LEU A 337 -2.01 -6.44 13.33
C LEU A 337 -1.85 -6.84 11.86
N ALA A 338 -1.65 -5.86 10.96
CA ALA A 338 -1.51 -6.14 9.54
C ALA A 338 -0.28 -6.99 9.23
N MET A 339 0.86 -6.68 9.85
CA MET A 339 2.11 -7.43 9.64
C MET A 339 2.06 -8.83 10.27
N SER A 340 1.39 -9.01 11.42
CA SER A 340 1.20 -10.34 12.03
C SER A 340 0.37 -11.26 11.15
N VAL A 341 -0.77 -10.80 10.62
CA VAL A 341 -1.65 -11.63 9.79
C VAL A 341 -0.92 -12.11 8.54
N TYR A 342 -0.20 -11.22 7.86
CA TYR A 342 0.57 -11.61 6.67
C TYR A 342 1.86 -12.36 6.98
N GLY A 343 2.53 -12.02 8.08
CA GLY A 343 3.74 -12.70 8.53
C GLY A 343 3.52 -14.17 8.84
N LEU A 344 2.32 -14.54 9.30
CA LEU A 344 1.95 -15.91 9.59
C LEU A 344 1.77 -16.79 8.35
N VAL A 345 1.38 -16.19 7.22
CA VAL A 345 0.91 -16.94 6.03
C VAL A 345 1.90 -16.86 4.86
N VAL A 346 2.56 -15.71 4.69
CA VAL A 346 3.39 -15.45 3.50
C VAL A 346 4.83 -15.85 3.74
N ALA A 347 5.31 -16.86 3.01
CA ALA A 347 6.70 -17.28 3.04
C ALA A 347 7.56 -16.51 2.01
N ASN A 348 7.09 -16.38 0.76
CA ASN A 348 7.85 -15.82 -0.36
C ASN A 348 8.22 -14.33 -0.17
N TYR A 349 9.46 -13.98 -0.53
CA TYR A 349 9.98 -12.62 -0.39
C TYR A 349 9.30 -11.61 -1.33
N GLY A 350 9.09 -11.97 -2.59
CA GLY A 350 8.42 -11.12 -3.57
C GLY A 350 6.96 -10.85 -3.17
N THR A 351 6.24 -11.89 -2.77
CA THR A 351 4.85 -11.78 -2.28
C THR A 351 4.77 -10.95 -1.00
N ALA A 352 5.76 -11.06 -0.10
CA ALA A 352 5.81 -10.26 1.11
C ALA A 352 5.99 -8.76 0.84
N VAL A 353 6.93 -8.37 -0.03
CA VAL A 353 7.12 -6.96 -0.41
C VAL A 353 5.85 -6.41 -1.09
N ARG A 354 5.27 -7.20 -2.01
CA ARG A 354 4.00 -6.90 -2.72
C ARG A 354 2.82 -6.68 -1.78
N TYR A 355 2.72 -7.42 -0.68
CA TYR A 355 1.57 -7.26 0.24
C TYR A 355 1.82 -6.19 1.31
N ARG A 356 3.07 -5.99 1.71
CA ARG A 356 3.45 -5.03 2.74
C ARG A 356 3.34 -3.58 2.29
N TYR A 357 3.70 -3.27 1.04
CA TYR A 357 3.87 -1.87 0.61
C TYR A 357 2.62 -1.03 0.81
N ALA A 358 1.42 -1.60 0.60
CA ALA A 358 0.16 -0.89 0.78
C ALA A 358 -0.06 -0.44 2.24
N PHE A 359 0.23 -1.31 3.20
CA PHE A 359 0.15 -0.97 4.63
C PHE A 359 1.20 0.05 5.04
N VAL A 360 2.41 -0.03 4.49
CA VAL A 360 3.48 0.94 4.72
C VAL A 360 3.09 2.33 4.19
N VAL A 361 2.54 2.41 2.97
CA VAL A 361 2.04 3.67 2.40
C VAL A 361 0.96 4.26 3.30
N ILE A 362 -0.03 3.45 3.72
CA ILE A 362 -1.09 3.88 4.63
C ILE A 362 -0.50 4.43 5.93
N TYR A 363 0.41 3.68 6.57
CA TYR A 363 1.03 4.12 7.81
C TYR A 363 1.75 5.46 7.65
N VAL A 364 2.58 5.62 6.63
CA VAL A 364 3.31 6.87 6.40
C VAL A 364 2.37 8.03 6.10
N LEU A 365 1.35 7.83 5.26
CA LEU A 365 0.38 8.87 4.93
C LEU A 365 -0.34 9.36 6.18
N PHE A 366 -0.96 8.46 6.93
CA PHE A 366 -1.88 8.85 7.99
C PHE A 366 -1.18 9.16 9.32
N VAL A 367 -0.05 8.54 9.65
CA VAL A 367 0.78 8.98 10.79
C VAL A 367 1.26 10.40 10.55
N CYS A 368 1.76 10.71 9.34
CA CYS A 368 2.20 12.06 9.04
C CYS A 368 1.05 13.07 9.11
N ALA A 369 -0.11 12.73 8.56
CA ALA A 369 -1.29 13.60 8.55
C ALA A 369 -1.88 13.83 9.96
N ASP A 370 -1.97 12.78 10.78
CA ASP A 370 -2.58 12.85 12.11
C ASP A 370 -1.66 13.43 13.17
N CYS A 371 -0.36 13.17 13.05
CA CYS A 371 0.67 13.62 14.00
C CYS A 371 1.42 14.88 13.50
N ASN A 372 1.02 15.45 12.36
CA ASN A 372 1.62 16.64 11.74
C ASN A 372 3.16 16.56 11.62
N VAL A 373 3.63 15.49 10.99
CA VAL A 373 5.06 15.20 10.75
C VAL A 373 5.49 15.90 9.46
N GLN A 374 6.10 17.08 9.59
CA GLN A 374 6.47 17.91 8.43
C GLN A 374 7.94 17.75 7.99
N LYS A 375 8.83 17.25 8.86
CA LYS A 375 10.27 17.10 8.60
C LYS A 375 10.84 15.96 9.42
N LEU A 376 11.52 14.99 8.80
CA LEU A 376 12.12 13.84 9.49
C LEU A 376 13.14 14.26 10.56
N PHE A 377 13.96 15.27 10.26
CA PHE A 377 14.96 15.81 11.17
C PHE A 377 14.56 17.22 11.61
N PRO A 378 13.95 17.39 12.81
CA PRO A 378 13.70 18.72 13.33
C PRO A 378 15.03 19.42 13.59
N LYS A 379 15.19 20.68 13.13
CA LYS A 379 16.33 21.50 13.52
C LYS A 379 16.31 21.61 15.04
N LYS A 380 17.43 21.30 15.70
CA LYS A 380 17.60 21.56 17.14
C LYS A 380 17.45 23.07 17.30
N ASN A 381 16.38 23.53 17.94
CA ASN A 381 16.28 24.93 18.31
C ASN A 381 17.51 25.23 19.16
N ARG A 382 18.44 26.06 18.65
CA ARG A 382 19.42 26.69 19.52
C ARG A 382 18.60 27.50 20.53
N PRO A 383 18.83 27.36 21.85
CA PRO A 383 18.26 28.31 22.79
C PRO A 383 18.68 29.70 22.33
N SER A 384 17.72 30.58 22.10
CA SER A 384 18.02 31.99 21.87
C SER A 384 18.63 32.55 23.16
N HIS A 385 19.96 32.59 23.23
CA HIS A 385 20.64 33.48 24.16
C HIS A 385 20.35 34.91 23.71
N ALA A 386 19.36 35.53 24.33
CA ALA A 386 19.21 36.98 24.36
C ALA A 386 18.32 37.36 25.56
N ASN A 387 18.76 37.02 26.78
CA ASN A 387 18.53 37.92 27.90
C ASN A 387 19.48 39.10 27.69
N GLN A 388 19.01 40.14 27.00
CA GLN A 388 19.63 41.45 27.16
C GLN A 388 19.18 42.00 28.51
N PRO A 389 20.10 42.50 29.37
CA PRO A 389 19.71 43.18 30.59
C PRO A 389 18.98 44.46 30.23
N VAL A 390 17.83 44.68 30.87
CA VAL A 390 17.17 45.98 30.93
C VAL A 390 18.13 46.94 31.64
N THR A 391 18.83 47.77 30.89
CA THR A 391 19.49 48.95 31.43
C THR A 391 18.40 49.97 31.73
N HIS A 392 18.05 50.09 33.01
CA HIS A 392 17.39 51.27 33.55
C HIS A 392 18.29 52.48 33.33
N ASP A 393 17.93 53.35 32.40
CA ASP A 393 18.47 54.71 32.37
C ASP A 393 17.56 55.59 33.25
N LYS A 394 18.07 55.92 34.44
CA LYS A 394 17.59 57.01 35.27
C LYS A 394 18.53 58.19 34.99
N GLY A 395 18.02 59.23 34.36
CA GLY A 395 18.73 60.49 34.16
C GLY A 395 17.77 61.67 34.21
N ASP A 396 17.59 62.22 35.40
CA ASP A 396 17.04 63.56 35.67
C ASP A 396 17.91 64.68 35.06
N ARG A 397 17.30 65.88 34.97
CA ARG A 397 17.84 67.24 34.71
C ARG A 397 17.86 67.60 33.21
N THR A 398 17.21 68.65 32.73
CA THR A 398 16.76 69.95 33.27
C THR A 398 15.58 70.47 32.46
#